data_AF-A0A7D5D3V9-F1
#
_entry.id   AF-A0A7D5D3V9-F1
#
_cell.length_a   1.000
_cell.length_b   1.000
_cell.length_c   1.000
_cell.angle_alpha   90.00
_cell.angle_beta   90.00
_cell.angle_gamma   90.00
#
_symmetry.space_group_name_H-M   'P 1'
#
loop_
_entity.id
_entity.type
_entity.pdbx_description
1 polymer ?
#
loop_
_entity_poly.entity_id
_entity_poly.type
_entity_poly.pdbx_seq_one_letter_code
_entity_poly.pdbx_strand_id
1 'polypeptide(L)'
;MDIPVPFNLVVKAADWIWQRVTKALLYKTYAASHEKWAIRHRLGARWDPLGKHLEYSVRLALPTDPEPRISRLALRATGESLAKVDLYFEAIGAGIRYQEKVSVCDVDTRPIVWNLTNIPVQAFVGGKEYGIAFSVEEIQLRQCVIQQSTGAELPAQNSVTSCMTQSWLLSDEWRLRWGNRWNCNAIKFAKSEIALYWRFRFGLPTYRVYTPFASSKRKFSMSPVLQALGLLMGLPALVRTQFWLAIWSGLWVMDEDDRLCFRWRDSRVESEAQDG
;
A
#
# COMPACT_ATOMS: atom_id res chain seq x y z
N MET A 1 -45.03 -32.90 17.41
CA MET A 1 -43.61 -33.31 17.51
C MET A 1 -42.78 -32.14 17.03
N ASP A 2 -42.19 -31.39 17.95
CA ASP A 2 -41.23 -30.34 17.60
C ASP A 2 -39.88 -31.02 17.37
N ILE A 3 -39.46 -31.08 16.12
CA ILE A 3 -38.12 -31.51 15.77
C ILE A 3 -37.20 -30.36 16.20
N PRO A 4 -36.31 -30.53 17.20
CA PRO A 4 -35.41 -29.48 17.61
C PRO A 4 -34.42 -29.26 16.47
N VAL A 5 -34.66 -28.23 15.65
CA VAL A 5 -33.72 -27.83 14.62
C VAL A 5 -32.45 -27.41 15.35
N PRO A 6 -31.31 -28.08 15.13
CA PRO A 6 -30.07 -27.70 15.77
C PRO A 6 -29.67 -26.33 15.22
N PHE A 7 -29.93 -25.28 16.00
CA PHE A 7 -29.67 -23.89 15.66
C PHE A 7 -28.24 -23.69 15.10
N ASN A 8 -27.28 -24.48 15.62
CA ASN A 8 -25.91 -24.52 15.13
C ASN A 8 -25.76 -24.95 13.67
N LEU A 9 -26.57 -25.87 13.14
CA LEU A 9 -26.53 -26.24 11.72
C LEU A 9 -27.12 -25.14 10.83
N VAL A 10 -28.19 -24.49 11.28
CA VAL A 10 -28.82 -23.37 10.55
C VAL A 10 -27.85 -22.18 10.48
N VAL A 11 -27.20 -21.83 11.60
CA VAL A 11 -26.19 -20.76 11.65
C VAL A 11 -25.00 -21.09 10.75
N LYS A 12 -24.49 -22.33 10.78
CA LYS A 12 -23.39 -22.76 9.91
C LYS A 12 -23.77 -22.72 8.43
N ALA A 13 -24.97 -23.17 8.08
CA ALA A 13 -25.47 -23.13 6.71
C ALA A 13 -25.64 -21.69 6.22
N ALA A 14 -26.21 -20.81 7.06
CA ALA A 14 -26.37 -19.39 6.75
C ALA A 14 -25.01 -18.70 6.56
N ASP A 15 -24.04 -18.93 7.45
CA ASP A 15 -22.68 -18.39 7.29
C ASP A 15 -22.02 -18.95 6.02
N TRP A 16 -22.16 -20.24 5.72
CA TRP A 16 -21.60 -20.82 4.50
C TRP A 16 -22.20 -20.22 3.21
N ILE A 17 -23.52 -20.04 3.16
CA ILE A 17 -24.20 -19.37 2.04
C ILE A 17 -23.69 -17.92 1.95
N TRP A 18 -23.61 -17.23 3.09
CA TRP A 18 -23.12 -15.85 3.16
C TRP A 18 -21.66 -15.73 2.70
N GLN A 19 -20.77 -16.63 3.08
CA GLN A 19 -19.38 -16.69 2.61
C GLN A 19 -19.32 -16.88 1.09
N ARG A 20 -20.17 -17.74 0.51
CA ARG A 20 -20.24 -17.94 -0.94
C ARG A 20 -20.73 -16.70 -1.68
N VAL A 21 -21.83 -16.11 -1.22
CA VAL A 21 -22.41 -14.89 -1.82
C VAL A 21 -21.41 -13.74 -1.75
N THR A 22 -20.82 -13.50 -0.57
CA THR A 22 -19.82 -12.44 -0.40
C THR A 22 -18.56 -12.70 -1.20
N LYS A 23 -18.11 -13.94 -1.34
CA LYS A 23 -16.97 -14.28 -2.22
C LYS A 23 -17.30 -13.98 -3.68
N ALA A 24 -18.43 -14.44 -4.19
CA ALA A 24 -18.82 -14.19 -5.58
C ALA A 24 -18.90 -12.68 -5.91
N LEU A 25 -19.42 -11.88 -4.98
CA LEU A 25 -19.62 -10.45 -5.18
C LEU A 25 -18.37 -9.60 -4.94
N LEU A 26 -17.60 -9.91 -3.91
CA LEU A 26 -16.57 -9.00 -3.40
C LEU A 26 -15.15 -9.42 -3.77
N TYR A 27 -14.93 -10.68 -4.14
CA TYR A 27 -13.58 -11.22 -4.34
C TYR A 27 -12.77 -10.41 -5.35
N LYS A 28 -13.38 -10.02 -6.48
CA LYS A 28 -12.69 -9.24 -7.52
C LYS A 28 -12.19 -7.90 -7.00
N THR A 29 -12.99 -7.19 -6.20
CA THR A 29 -12.61 -5.88 -5.63
C THR A 29 -11.49 -6.03 -4.60
N TYR A 30 -11.57 -7.06 -3.75
CA TYR A 30 -10.51 -7.38 -2.79
C TYR A 30 -9.20 -7.77 -3.50
N ALA A 31 -9.28 -8.59 -4.55
CA ALA A 31 -8.14 -9.00 -5.34
C ALA A 31 -7.47 -7.82 -6.05
N ALA A 32 -8.25 -6.98 -6.74
CA ALA A 32 -7.72 -5.79 -7.41
C ALA A 32 -7.05 -4.82 -6.43
N SER A 33 -7.66 -4.57 -5.27
CA SER A 33 -7.07 -3.73 -4.22
C SER A 33 -5.73 -4.30 -3.72
N HIS A 34 -5.68 -5.62 -3.49
CA HIS A 34 -4.47 -6.27 -3.00
C HIS A 34 -3.37 -6.31 -4.06
N GLU A 35 -3.72 -6.57 -5.32
CA GLU A 35 -2.78 -6.59 -6.45
C GLU A 35 -2.10 -5.23 -6.64
N LYS A 36 -2.87 -4.14 -6.60
CA LYS A 36 -2.31 -2.78 -6.66
C LYS A 36 -1.32 -2.51 -5.53
N TRP A 37 -1.66 -2.91 -4.32
CA TRP A 37 -0.73 -2.81 -3.20
C TRP A 37 0.52 -3.68 -3.46
N ALA A 38 0.36 -4.92 -3.92
CA ALA A 38 1.47 -5.83 -4.18
C ALA A 38 2.42 -5.30 -5.26
N ILE A 39 1.90 -4.73 -6.35
CA ILE A 39 2.70 -4.13 -7.43
C ILE A 39 3.52 -2.94 -6.92
N ARG A 40 2.93 -2.09 -6.07
CA ARG A 40 3.62 -0.90 -5.51
C ARG A 40 4.72 -1.28 -4.51
N HIS A 41 4.61 -2.43 -3.84
CA HIS A 41 5.51 -2.84 -2.76
C HIS A 41 6.42 -4.03 -3.11
N ARG A 42 6.29 -4.64 -4.29
CA ARG A 42 7.16 -5.75 -4.70
C ARG A 42 8.62 -5.28 -4.80
N LEU A 43 9.54 -6.21 -4.64
CA LEU A 43 10.96 -5.96 -4.88
C LEU A 43 11.15 -5.49 -6.33
N GLY A 44 11.92 -4.42 -6.53
CA GLY A 44 12.12 -3.79 -7.84
C GLY A 44 11.00 -2.86 -8.30
N ALA A 45 9.95 -2.61 -7.49
CA ALA A 45 8.96 -1.58 -7.79
C ALA A 45 9.53 -0.15 -7.71
N ARG A 46 10.55 0.04 -6.86
CA ARG A 46 11.29 1.29 -6.68
C ARG A 46 12.77 0.96 -6.62
N TRP A 47 13.56 1.78 -7.31
CA TRP A 47 15.01 1.68 -7.35
C TRP A 47 15.58 2.99 -6.84
N ASP A 48 16.36 2.90 -5.77
CA ASP A 48 17.05 4.02 -5.18
C ASP A 48 18.50 4.03 -5.65
N PRO A 49 19.03 5.16 -6.11
CA PRO A 49 20.42 5.24 -6.55
C PRO A 49 21.37 5.18 -5.34
N LEU A 50 22.46 4.44 -5.49
CA LEU A 50 23.61 4.43 -4.58
C LEU A 50 24.85 4.90 -5.34
N GLY A 51 25.06 6.22 -5.32
CA GLY A 51 26.04 6.85 -6.17
C GLY A 51 25.62 6.84 -7.64
N LYS A 52 26.58 6.82 -8.56
CA LYS A 52 26.33 6.93 -10.01
C LYS A 52 26.17 5.57 -10.71
N HIS A 53 26.70 4.50 -10.11
CA HIS A 53 26.94 3.24 -10.80
C HIS A 53 26.04 2.09 -10.34
N LEU A 54 25.36 2.25 -9.20
CA LEU A 54 24.58 1.20 -8.58
C LEU A 54 23.20 1.74 -8.20
N GLU A 55 22.19 0.92 -8.39
CA GLU A 55 20.86 1.10 -7.84
C GLU A 55 20.50 -0.11 -6.97
N TYR A 56 19.66 0.14 -5.98
CA TYR A 56 19.16 -0.91 -5.10
C TYR A 56 17.66 -0.82 -4.89
N SER A 57 17.06 -1.95 -4.57
CA SER A 57 15.66 -2.05 -4.17
C SER A 57 15.56 -2.93 -2.93
N VAL A 58 14.79 -2.51 -1.93
CA VAL A 58 14.61 -3.27 -0.69
C VAL A 58 13.15 -3.66 -0.54
N ARG A 59 12.91 -4.93 -0.21
CA ARG A 59 11.61 -5.40 0.28
C ARG A 59 11.83 -6.08 1.62
N LEU A 60 11.40 -5.44 2.69
CA LEU A 60 11.35 -6.04 4.01
C LEU A 60 10.21 -7.05 4.09
N ALA A 61 10.44 -8.15 4.79
CA ALA A 61 9.40 -9.14 5.05
C ALA A 61 8.35 -8.56 5.99
N LEU A 62 7.08 -8.75 5.65
CA LEU A 62 5.94 -8.30 6.45
C LEU A 62 5.24 -9.48 7.16
N PRO A 63 4.55 -9.26 8.29
CA PRO A 63 3.80 -10.30 8.98
C PRO A 63 2.63 -10.86 8.17
N THR A 64 2.25 -10.17 7.10
CA THR A 64 1.18 -10.54 6.17
C THR A 64 1.70 -11.35 4.98
N ASP A 65 3.02 -11.48 4.80
CA ASP A 65 3.61 -12.25 3.72
C ASP A 65 3.47 -13.77 3.96
N PRO A 66 3.38 -14.56 2.87
CA PRO A 66 3.43 -16.01 2.96
C PRO A 66 4.80 -16.50 3.46
N GLU A 67 4.84 -17.70 4.04
CA GLU A 67 6.09 -18.32 4.46
C GLU A 67 6.85 -18.90 3.25
N PRO A 68 8.21 -18.83 3.23
CA PRO A 68 9.08 -18.21 4.24
C PRO A 68 9.14 -16.67 4.11
N ARG A 69 9.02 -15.99 5.25
CA ARG A 69 9.04 -14.52 5.33
C ARG A 69 10.48 -14.02 5.38
N ILE A 70 11.04 -13.69 4.21
CA ILE A 70 12.45 -13.30 4.07
C ILE A 70 12.54 -11.90 3.45
N SER A 71 13.29 -11.02 4.11
CA SER A 71 13.62 -9.69 3.59
C SER A 71 14.60 -9.83 2.43
N ARG A 72 14.46 -9.00 1.40
CA ARG A 72 15.27 -9.09 0.18
C ARG A 72 15.85 -7.75 -0.21
N LEU A 73 17.09 -7.79 -0.67
CA LEU A 73 17.78 -6.68 -1.31
C LEU A 73 18.00 -7.06 -2.78
N ALA A 74 17.68 -6.18 -3.71
CA ALA A 74 18.07 -6.31 -5.10
C ALA A 74 19.09 -5.23 -5.46
N LEU A 75 20.10 -5.59 -6.22
CA LEU A 75 21.16 -4.70 -6.71
C LEU A 75 21.22 -4.79 -8.23
N ARG A 76 21.46 -3.67 -8.90
CA ARG A 76 21.77 -3.64 -10.33
C ARG A 76 22.67 -2.46 -10.67
N ALA A 77 23.48 -2.61 -11.71
CA ALA A 77 24.24 -1.51 -12.28
C ALA A 77 23.33 -0.59 -13.10
N THR A 78 23.63 0.71 -13.09
CA THR A 78 22.90 1.73 -13.87
C THR A 78 23.43 1.88 -15.29
N GLY A 79 24.66 1.43 -15.55
CA GLY A 79 25.33 1.55 -16.84
C GLY A 79 26.29 0.40 -17.06
N GLU A 80 27.57 0.64 -16.82
CA GLU A 80 28.62 -0.37 -17.00
C GLU A 80 28.55 -1.48 -15.95
N SER A 81 28.88 -2.70 -16.36
CA SER A 81 28.98 -3.84 -15.46
C SER A 81 30.10 -3.63 -14.44
N LEU A 82 29.80 -3.98 -13.19
CA LEU A 82 30.69 -3.86 -12.04
C LEU A 82 31.27 -5.23 -11.72
N ALA A 83 32.58 -5.29 -11.51
CA ALA A 83 33.25 -6.55 -11.16
C ALA A 83 32.77 -7.08 -9.81
N LYS A 84 32.62 -6.18 -8.83
CA LYS A 84 32.23 -6.53 -7.46
C LYS A 84 31.56 -5.38 -6.73
N VAL A 85 30.61 -5.71 -5.87
CA VAL A 85 29.99 -4.79 -4.92
C VAL A 85 30.01 -5.45 -3.54
N ASP A 86 30.67 -4.79 -2.59
CA ASP A 86 30.72 -5.19 -1.18
C ASP A 86 30.03 -4.13 -0.32
N LEU A 87 29.07 -4.52 0.51
CA LEU A 87 28.38 -3.60 1.41
C LEU A 87 27.89 -4.30 2.68
N TYR A 88 27.49 -3.52 3.68
CA TYR A 88 26.75 -4.00 4.84
C TYR A 88 25.32 -3.48 4.78
N PHE A 89 24.34 -4.38 4.82
CA PHE A 89 22.96 -4.03 5.08
C PHE A 89 22.78 -3.89 6.59
N GLU A 90 22.42 -2.70 7.06
CA GLU A 90 22.15 -2.41 8.47
C GLU A 90 20.66 -2.13 8.64
N ALA A 91 20.03 -2.78 9.62
CA ALA A 91 18.68 -2.48 10.08
C ALA A 91 18.69 -2.21 11.58
N ILE A 92 17.92 -1.21 12.01
CA ILE A 92 17.79 -0.83 13.41
C ILE A 92 16.31 -0.85 13.78
N GLY A 93 15.98 -1.42 14.93
CA GLY A 93 14.64 -1.37 15.49
C GLY A 93 14.61 -1.82 16.94
N ALA A 94 13.77 -1.17 17.75
CA ALA A 94 13.61 -1.48 19.18
C ALA A 94 14.94 -1.46 19.98
N GLY A 95 15.91 -0.66 19.55
CA GLY A 95 17.24 -0.57 20.16
C GLY A 95 18.19 -1.73 19.82
N ILE A 96 17.80 -2.62 18.91
CA ILE A 96 18.64 -3.70 18.39
C ILE A 96 19.13 -3.31 17.00
N ARG A 97 20.42 -3.58 16.72
CA ARG A 97 21.04 -3.38 15.41
C ARG A 97 21.34 -4.73 14.78
N TYR A 98 20.76 -4.95 13.60
CA TYR A 98 20.99 -6.12 12.76
C TYR A 98 21.92 -5.72 11.62
N GLN A 99 22.86 -6.59 11.28
CA GLN A 99 23.80 -6.35 10.19
C GLN A 99 24.03 -7.62 9.38
N GLU A 100 24.11 -7.46 8.07
CA GLU A 100 24.43 -8.53 7.14
C GLU A 100 25.41 -8.03 6.08
N LYS A 101 26.50 -8.78 5.86
CA LYS A 101 27.45 -8.47 4.80
C LYS A 101 26.93 -9.03 3.49
N VAL A 102 26.83 -8.17 2.48
CA VAL A 102 26.42 -8.52 1.12
C VAL A 102 27.63 -8.34 0.22
N SER A 103 27.95 -9.39 -0.54
CA SER A 103 29.06 -9.40 -1.50
C SER A 103 28.58 -10.04 -2.78
N VAL A 104 28.59 -9.27 -3.87
CA VAL A 104 28.06 -9.69 -5.16
C VAL A 104 29.09 -9.40 -6.25
N CYS A 105 29.30 -10.37 -7.13
CA CYS A 105 30.21 -10.24 -8.28
C CYS A 105 29.40 -10.10 -9.57
N ASP A 106 30.03 -9.51 -10.59
CA ASP A 106 29.47 -9.37 -11.95
C ASP A 106 28.07 -8.73 -11.95
N VAL A 107 27.99 -7.54 -11.35
CA VAL A 107 26.73 -6.78 -11.25
C VAL A 107 26.52 -6.02 -12.55
N ASP A 108 25.55 -6.44 -13.35
CA ASP A 108 25.13 -5.78 -14.59
C ASP A 108 23.74 -5.13 -14.44
N THR A 109 23.08 -4.81 -15.54
CA THR A 109 21.74 -4.20 -15.54
C THR A 109 20.63 -5.15 -15.08
N ARG A 110 20.91 -6.46 -14.99
CA ARG A 110 19.97 -7.47 -14.49
C ARG A 110 20.02 -7.50 -12.96
N PRO A 111 18.87 -7.36 -12.28
CA PRO A 111 18.81 -7.41 -10.82
C PRO A 111 19.37 -8.71 -10.23
N ILE A 112 20.34 -8.59 -9.33
CA ILE A 112 20.77 -9.68 -8.46
C ILE A 112 20.03 -9.55 -7.14
N VAL A 113 19.33 -10.62 -6.74
CA VAL A 113 18.52 -10.66 -5.51
C VAL A 113 19.28 -11.39 -4.41
N TRP A 114 19.46 -10.71 -3.29
CA TRP A 114 20.04 -11.23 -2.06
C TRP A 114 18.96 -11.41 -0.98
N ASN A 115 18.96 -12.57 -0.33
CA ASN A 115 18.07 -12.87 0.79
C ASN A 115 18.75 -12.46 2.10
N LEU A 116 18.13 -11.54 2.83
CA LEU A 116 18.63 -11.01 4.09
C LEU A 116 18.11 -11.89 5.25
N THR A 117 18.89 -12.90 5.63
CA THR A 117 18.48 -13.87 6.66
C THR A 117 18.65 -13.36 8.08
N ASN A 118 19.55 -12.41 8.31
CA ASN A 118 19.80 -11.83 9.64
C ASN A 118 18.82 -10.70 9.98
N ILE A 119 18.02 -10.25 9.00
CA ILE A 119 17.09 -9.14 9.15
C ILE A 119 15.71 -9.70 9.48
N PRO A 120 15.15 -9.38 10.67
CA PRO A 120 13.86 -9.93 11.07
C PRO A 120 12.71 -9.40 10.22
N VAL A 121 11.59 -10.10 10.29
CA VAL A 121 10.29 -9.62 9.77
C VAL A 121 9.96 -8.31 10.45
N GLN A 122 9.49 -7.33 9.69
CA GLN A 122 9.07 -6.02 10.21
C GLN A 122 7.76 -6.15 10.98
N ALA A 123 7.87 -6.34 12.29
CA ALA A 123 6.76 -6.61 13.19
C ALA A 123 6.73 -5.59 14.33
N PHE A 124 5.54 -5.41 14.88
CA PHE A 124 5.36 -4.67 16.13
C PHE A 124 5.93 -5.49 17.28
N VAL A 125 6.85 -4.91 18.06
CA VAL A 125 7.58 -5.60 19.15
C VAL A 125 7.09 -5.14 20.52
N GLY A 126 6.30 -4.06 20.59
CA GLY A 126 5.73 -3.55 21.83
C GLY A 126 5.92 -2.04 21.93
N GLY A 127 5.44 -1.46 23.03
CA GLY A 127 5.76 -0.07 23.35
C GLY A 127 6.59 0.01 24.62
N LYS A 128 7.70 0.75 24.61
CA LYS A 128 8.31 1.20 25.88
C LYS A 128 7.38 2.23 26.52
N GLU A 129 7.62 2.60 27.78
CA GLU A 129 6.82 3.53 28.60
C GLU A 129 6.36 4.83 27.89
N TYR A 130 6.94 5.21 26.74
CA TYR A 130 6.56 6.39 25.96
C TYR A 130 6.45 6.21 24.42
N GLY A 131 6.38 5.01 23.84
CA GLY A 131 6.27 4.94 22.37
C GLY A 131 6.09 3.55 21.77
N ILE A 132 5.65 3.49 20.50
CA ILE A 132 5.44 2.28 19.70
C ILE A 132 6.78 1.87 19.06
N ALA A 133 7.21 0.62 19.24
CA ALA A 133 8.49 0.11 18.74
C ALA A 133 8.35 -1.11 17.84
N PHE A 134 9.25 -1.21 16.86
CA PHE A 134 9.23 -2.24 15.82
C PHE A 134 10.58 -2.93 15.70
N SER A 135 10.56 -4.16 15.17
CA SER A 135 11.78 -4.93 14.94
C SER A 135 12.70 -4.29 13.90
N VAL A 136 12.13 -3.56 12.93
CA VAL A 136 12.84 -2.77 11.92
C VAL A 136 12.15 -1.43 11.74
N GLU A 137 12.85 -0.35 12.10
CA GLU A 137 12.41 1.04 12.05
C GLU A 137 13.22 1.84 11.03
N GLU A 138 14.51 1.53 10.90
CA GLU A 138 15.45 2.18 9.99
C GLU A 138 16.26 1.14 9.23
N ILE A 139 16.58 1.44 7.98
CA ILE A 139 17.51 0.67 7.17
C ILE A 139 18.54 1.58 6.52
N GLN A 140 19.75 1.06 6.33
CA GLN A 140 20.83 1.74 5.63
C GLN A 140 21.81 0.73 5.01
N LEU A 141 22.27 1.00 3.78
CA LEU A 141 23.43 0.33 3.19
C LEU A 141 24.68 1.09 3.60
N ARG A 142 25.64 0.41 4.23
CA ARG A 142 26.87 1.00 4.75
C ARG A 142 28.11 0.44 4.09
N GLN A 143 29.15 1.28 4.01
CA GLN A 143 30.47 0.95 3.48
C GLN A 143 30.38 0.25 2.13
N CYS A 144 29.57 0.78 1.21
CA CYS A 144 29.44 0.23 -0.11
C CYS A 144 30.70 0.54 -0.92
N VAL A 145 31.50 -0.49 -1.18
CA VAL A 145 32.69 -0.46 -2.03
C VAL A 145 32.34 -1.09 -3.36
N ILE A 146 32.57 -0.34 -4.44
CA ILE A 146 32.27 -0.77 -5.81
C ILE A 146 33.60 -0.95 -6.54
N GLN A 147 33.83 -2.15 -7.07
CA GLN A 147 34.93 -2.44 -7.98
C GLN A 147 34.40 -2.42 -9.41
N GLN A 148 34.94 -1.51 -10.22
CA GLN A 148 34.62 -1.44 -11.64
C GLN A 148 35.29 -2.59 -12.40
N SER A 149 34.75 -2.92 -13.59
CA SER A 149 35.35 -3.92 -14.49
C SER A 149 36.78 -3.55 -14.93
N THR A 150 37.14 -2.28 -14.88
CA THR A 150 38.50 -1.75 -15.11
C THR A 150 39.48 -2.05 -13.97
N GLY A 151 39.01 -2.61 -12.86
CA GLY A 151 39.80 -2.86 -11.65
C GLY A 151 39.90 -1.66 -10.71
N ALA A 152 39.33 -0.51 -11.07
CA ALA A 152 39.30 0.67 -10.20
C ALA A 152 38.29 0.50 -9.06
N GLU A 153 38.71 0.79 -7.83
CA GLU A 153 37.83 0.81 -6.67
C GLU A 153 37.32 2.22 -6.40
N LEU A 154 36.01 2.35 -6.24
CA LEU A 154 35.39 3.61 -5.85
C LEU A 154 35.40 3.77 -4.32
N PRO A 155 35.48 5.02 -3.81
CA PRO A 155 35.45 5.27 -2.38
C PRO A 155 34.14 4.76 -1.78
N ALA A 156 34.24 4.23 -0.55
CA ALA A 156 33.11 3.68 0.17
C ALA A 156 32.01 4.73 0.35
N GLN A 157 30.77 4.37 0.01
CA GLN A 157 29.60 5.24 0.14
C GLN A 157 28.52 4.58 0.99
N ASN A 158 27.73 5.41 1.67
CA ASN A 158 26.56 4.97 2.43
C ASN A 158 25.29 5.40 1.71
N SER A 159 24.23 4.61 1.82
CA SER A 159 22.92 5.04 1.36
C SER A 159 22.33 6.08 2.32
N VAL A 160 21.31 6.80 1.84
CA VAL A 160 20.41 7.55 2.71
C VAL A 160 19.75 6.57 3.70
N THR A 161 19.59 7.00 4.94
CA THR A 161 18.83 6.25 5.94
C THR A 161 17.35 6.32 5.61
N SER A 162 16.72 5.18 5.40
CA SER A 162 15.28 5.11 5.18
C SER A 162 14.56 4.82 6.49
N CYS A 163 13.81 5.81 7.00
CA CYS A 163 12.92 5.63 8.15
C CYS A 163 11.60 5.01 7.68
N MET A 164 11.24 3.86 8.23
CA MET A 164 10.11 3.08 7.73
C MET A 164 8.75 3.66 8.15
N THR A 165 8.70 4.57 9.12
CA THR A 165 7.47 5.12 9.74
C THR A 165 6.39 5.60 8.76
N GLN A 166 6.76 5.95 7.52
CA GLN A 166 5.83 6.42 6.47
C GLN A 166 5.15 5.30 5.66
N SER A 167 5.58 4.05 5.78
CA SER A 167 5.19 2.93 4.88
C SER A 167 4.61 1.74 5.64
N TRP A 168 3.87 2.01 6.71
CA TRP A 168 3.63 1.03 7.77
C TRP A 168 2.37 0.17 7.65
N LEU A 169 2.46 -1.02 8.23
CA LEU A 169 1.35 -1.94 8.46
C LEU A 169 0.17 -1.28 9.20
N LEU A 170 0.43 -0.29 10.07
CA LEU A 170 -0.60 0.45 10.80
C LEU A 170 -1.36 1.46 9.92
N SER A 171 -0.73 2.00 8.87
CA SER A 171 -1.43 2.85 7.90
C SER A 171 -2.31 2.03 6.94
N ASP A 172 -1.89 0.80 6.68
CA ASP A 172 -2.55 -0.12 5.76
C ASP A 172 -3.80 -0.76 6.37
N GLU A 173 -4.87 -0.89 5.58
CA GLU A 173 -6.06 -1.62 5.98
C GLU A 173 -6.00 -3.07 5.52
N TRP A 174 -5.76 -3.99 6.46
CA TRP A 174 -5.75 -5.43 6.18
C TRP A 174 -7.04 -6.10 6.66
N ARG A 175 -7.55 -7.06 5.88
CA ARG A 175 -8.73 -7.87 6.23
C ARG A 175 -8.46 -9.35 5.99
N LEU A 176 -8.75 -10.19 6.99
CA LEU A 176 -8.76 -11.63 6.84
C LEU A 176 -10.12 -12.07 6.27
N ARG A 177 -10.14 -12.59 5.03
CA ARG A 177 -11.33 -13.13 4.38
C ARG A 177 -10.97 -14.30 3.47
N TRP A 178 -11.81 -15.33 3.49
CA TRP A 178 -11.67 -16.53 2.65
C TRP A 178 -10.29 -17.21 2.75
N GLY A 179 -9.72 -17.25 3.96
CA GLY A 179 -8.41 -17.85 4.22
C GLY A 179 -7.20 -16.97 3.88
N ASN A 180 -7.41 -15.80 3.25
CA ASN A 180 -6.33 -14.92 2.81
C ASN A 180 -6.38 -13.56 3.53
N ARG A 181 -5.21 -12.93 3.69
CA ARG A 181 -5.09 -11.54 4.13
C ARG A 181 -5.10 -10.62 2.92
N TRP A 182 -6.09 -9.76 2.84
CA TRP A 182 -6.25 -8.82 1.72
C TRP A 182 -5.90 -7.40 2.16
N ASN A 183 -5.10 -6.72 1.35
CA ASN A 183 -4.87 -5.29 1.51
C ASN A 183 -6.04 -4.52 0.89
N CYS A 184 -6.64 -3.62 1.66
CA CYS A 184 -7.85 -2.88 1.34
C CYS A 184 -7.58 -1.37 1.22
N ASN A 185 -6.34 -0.93 1.01
CA ASN A 185 -6.00 0.49 0.92
C ASN A 185 -6.75 1.20 -0.19
N ALA A 186 -6.84 0.59 -1.37
CA ALA A 186 -7.57 1.17 -2.49
C ALA A 186 -9.08 1.26 -2.18
N ILE A 187 -9.63 0.25 -1.50
CA ILE A 187 -11.04 0.28 -1.02
C ILE A 187 -11.25 1.38 0.03
N LYS A 188 -10.30 1.55 0.96
CA LYS A 188 -10.32 2.61 1.98
C LYS A 188 -10.28 3.98 1.33
N PHE A 189 -9.40 4.15 0.34
CA PHE A 189 -9.25 5.38 -0.43
C PHE A 189 -10.51 5.74 -1.21
N ALA A 190 -11.09 4.79 -1.95
CA ALA A 190 -12.35 5.00 -2.67
C ALA A 190 -13.50 5.42 -1.74
N LYS A 191 -13.58 4.83 -0.54
CA LYS A 191 -14.56 5.24 0.48
C LYS A 191 -14.28 6.64 1.02
N SER A 192 -13.02 7.00 1.27
CA SER A 192 -12.68 8.36 1.67
C SER A 192 -13.04 9.37 0.59
N GLU A 193 -12.82 9.07 -0.68
CA GLU A 193 -13.22 9.95 -1.79
C GLU A 193 -14.74 10.20 -1.81
N ILE A 194 -15.56 9.15 -1.63
CA ILE A 194 -17.02 9.31 -1.50
C ILE A 194 -17.37 10.21 -0.31
N ALA A 195 -16.72 10.00 0.84
CA ALA A 195 -16.97 10.81 2.03
C ALA A 195 -16.56 12.28 1.82
N LEU A 196 -15.42 12.51 1.18
CA LEU A 196 -14.91 13.84 0.84
C LEU A 196 -15.84 14.52 -0.16
N TYR A 197 -16.34 13.79 -1.17
CA TYR A 197 -17.32 14.30 -2.11
C TYR A 197 -18.55 14.86 -1.40
N TRP A 198 -19.19 14.07 -0.51
CA TRP A 198 -20.37 14.54 0.22
C TRP A 198 -20.08 15.75 1.12
N ARG A 199 -18.93 15.72 1.83
CA ARG A 199 -18.52 16.81 2.73
C ARG A 199 -18.18 18.10 1.99
N PHE A 200 -17.48 18.04 0.87
CA PHE A 200 -17.05 19.22 0.13
C PHE A 200 -18.10 19.75 -0.84
N ARG A 201 -18.90 18.87 -1.44
CA ARG A 201 -19.94 19.29 -2.39
C ARG A 201 -21.17 19.86 -1.69
N PHE A 202 -21.52 19.29 -0.53
CA PHE A 202 -22.76 19.62 0.16
C PHE A 202 -22.55 20.05 1.61
N GLY A 203 -21.58 19.50 2.34
CA GLY A 203 -21.37 19.72 3.77
C GLY A 203 -20.50 20.92 4.20
N LEU A 204 -20.03 21.77 3.27
CA LEU A 204 -19.26 22.96 3.66
C LEU A 204 -20.14 24.03 4.30
N PRO A 205 -19.73 24.62 5.44
CA PRO A 205 -20.48 25.67 6.09
C PRO A 205 -20.53 26.94 5.23
N THR A 206 -21.60 27.71 5.38
CA THR A 206 -21.82 29.00 4.70
C THR A 206 -20.72 30.01 5.03
N TYR A 207 -20.08 29.87 6.19
CA TYR A 207 -18.93 30.65 6.62
C TYR A 207 -17.69 29.76 6.67
N ARG A 208 -16.72 30.00 5.78
CA ARG A 208 -15.39 29.38 5.87
C ARG A 208 -14.55 30.16 6.87
N VAL A 209 -13.92 29.47 7.82
CA VAL A 209 -12.87 30.06 8.66
C VAL A 209 -11.69 30.43 7.76
N TYR A 210 -11.21 31.65 7.95
CA TYR A 210 -10.29 32.42 7.10
C TYR A 210 -9.00 31.65 6.75
N THR A 211 -8.57 31.72 5.48
CA THR A 211 -7.17 31.45 5.07
C THR A 211 -6.60 32.73 4.44
N PRO A 212 -5.39 33.18 4.83
CA PRO A 212 -4.88 34.53 4.52
C PRO A 212 -4.60 34.82 3.03
N PHE A 213 -4.69 33.82 2.14
CA PHE A 213 -4.43 33.98 0.70
C PHE A 213 -5.58 33.56 -0.22
N ALA A 214 -6.78 33.30 0.31
CA ALA A 214 -7.92 32.97 -0.54
C ALA A 214 -8.60 34.26 -1.04
N SER A 215 -8.37 34.64 -2.31
CA SER A 215 -9.19 35.62 -3.00
C SER A 215 -10.64 35.13 -3.04
N SER A 216 -11.50 35.73 -2.24
CA SER A 216 -12.92 35.40 -2.12
C SER A 216 -13.67 35.70 -3.43
N LYS A 217 -13.85 34.68 -4.29
CA LYS A 217 -14.88 34.68 -5.35
C LYS A 217 -15.45 33.28 -5.59
N ARG A 218 -16.26 32.77 -4.65
CA ARG A 218 -17.42 31.90 -4.94
C ARG A 218 -18.27 31.73 -3.67
N LYS A 219 -19.38 32.49 -3.58
CA LYS A 219 -20.44 32.24 -2.60
C LYS A 219 -21.25 31.04 -3.08
N PHE A 220 -20.84 29.82 -2.74
CA PHE A 220 -21.69 28.65 -2.92
C PHE A 220 -22.60 28.55 -1.67
N SER A 221 -23.65 29.37 -1.65
CA SER A 221 -24.66 29.34 -0.58
C SER A 221 -25.54 28.12 -0.75
N MET A 222 -25.16 26.99 -0.16
CA MET A 222 -26.02 25.80 -0.10
C MET A 222 -27.02 25.94 1.03
N SER A 223 -28.25 25.47 0.83
CA SER A 223 -29.27 25.47 1.88
C SER A 223 -28.81 24.61 3.08
N PRO A 224 -29.20 24.95 4.32
CA PRO A 224 -28.85 24.18 5.51
C PRO A 224 -29.31 22.71 5.42
N VAL A 225 -30.38 22.44 4.65
CA VAL A 225 -30.86 21.09 4.34
C VAL A 225 -29.85 20.29 3.53
N LEU A 226 -29.23 20.90 2.51
CA LEU A 226 -28.19 20.25 1.71
C LEU A 226 -26.91 20.03 2.51
N GLN A 227 -26.58 20.94 3.45
CA GLN A 227 -25.47 20.76 4.39
C GLN A 227 -25.70 19.57 5.33
N ALA A 228 -26.89 19.48 5.93
CA ALA A 228 -27.28 18.34 6.75
C ALA A 228 -27.23 17.02 5.95
N LEU A 229 -27.71 17.04 4.71
CA LEU A 229 -27.64 15.88 3.82
C LEU A 229 -26.19 15.48 3.51
N GLY A 230 -25.31 16.43 3.21
CA GLY A 230 -23.90 16.18 2.95
C GLY A 230 -23.17 15.58 4.16
N LEU A 231 -23.48 16.06 5.37
CA LEU A 231 -22.93 15.51 6.62
C LEU A 231 -23.44 14.09 6.88
N LEU A 232 -24.75 13.86 6.69
CA LEU A 232 -25.37 12.55 6.85
C LEU A 232 -24.79 11.54 5.85
N MET A 233 -24.79 11.86 4.56
CA MET A 233 -24.29 10.97 3.51
C MET A 233 -22.78 10.71 3.59
N GLY A 234 -22.03 11.60 4.26
CA GLY A 234 -20.62 11.42 4.60
C GLY A 234 -20.35 10.58 5.86
N LEU A 235 -21.37 10.04 6.52
CA LEU A 235 -21.19 9.15 7.68
C LEU A 235 -20.55 7.81 7.26
N PRO A 236 -19.63 7.24 8.07
CA PRO A 236 -18.88 6.03 7.68
C PRO A 236 -19.76 4.82 7.32
N ALA A 237 -20.91 4.64 7.99
CA ALA A 237 -21.83 3.56 7.71
C ALA A 237 -22.51 3.73 6.34
N LEU A 238 -22.98 4.95 6.04
CA LEU A 238 -23.63 5.27 4.77
C LEU A 238 -22.65 5.26 3.59
N VAL A 239 -21.42 5.73 3.79
CA VAL A 239 -20.37 5.64 2.78
C VAL A 239 -20.04 4.17 2.47
N ARG A 240 -20.00 3.32 3.51
CA ARG A 240 -19.75 1.88 3.33
C ARG A 240 -20.87 1.20 2.57
N THR A 241 -22.14 1.52 2.85
CA THR A 241 -23.28 0.96 2.12
C THR A 241 -23.30 1.45 0.67
N GLN A 242 -23.12 2.75 0.44
CA GLN A 242 -23.01 3.34 -0.91
C GLN A 242 -21.93 2.65 -1.74
N PHE A 243 -20.72 2.48 -1.18
CA PHE A 243 -19.62 1.83 -1.85
C PHE A 243 -19.97 0.39 -2.25
N TRP A 244 -20.45 -0.44 -1.31
CA TRP A 244 -20.74 -1.84 -1.61
C TRP A 244 -21.93 -2.00 -2.54
N LEU A 245 -22.97 -1.16 -2.43
CA LEU A 245 -24.09 -1.15 -3.39
C LEU A 245 -23.61 -0.79 -4.79
N ALA A 246 -22.70 0.18 -4.92
CA ALA A 246 -22.14 0.57 -6.21
C ALA A 246 -21.34 -0.59 -6.84
N ILE A 247 -20.50 -1.27 -6.07
CA ILE A 247 -19.76 -2.46 -6.53
C ILE A 247 -20.72 -3.60 -6.89
N TRP A 248 -21.74 -3.86 -6.07
CA TRP A 248 -22.74 -4.90 -6.31
C TRP A 248 -23.56 -4.66 -7.58
N SER A 249 -23.85 -3.40 -7.88
CA SER A 249 -24.58 -3.05 -9.11
C SER A 249 -23.80 -3.40 -10.38
N GLY A 250 -22.47 -3.60 -10.29
CA GLY A 250 -21.60 -3.86 -11.45
C GLY A 250 -21.45 -2.67 -12.40
N LEU A 251 -22.10 -1.53 -12.09
CA LEU A 251 -22.04 -0.28 -12.86
C LEU A 251 -20.79 0.54 -12.55
N TRP A 252 -20.18 0.31 -11.38
CA TRP A 252 -19.02 1.05 -10.91
C TRP A 252 -17.83 0.12 -10.71
N VAL A 253 -16.68 0.55 -11.21
CA VAL A 253 -15.40 -0.17 -11.12
C VAL A 253 -14.36 0.77 -10.50
N MET A 254 -13.36 0.20 -9.84
CA MET A 254 -12.22 0.98 -9.34
C MET A 254 -11.21 1.19 -10.47
N ASP A 255 -10.96 2.45 -10.78
CA ASP A 255 -9.99 2.91 -11.79
C ASP A 255 -8.54 2.78 -11.28
N GLU A 256 -7.53 2.98 -12.13
CA GLU A 256 -6.09 2.90 -11.79
C GLU A 256 -5.71 3.79 -10.60
N ASP A 257 -6.32 4.97 -10.51
CA ASP A 257 -6.15 5.95 -9.43
C ASP A 257 -6.90 5.62 -8.12
N ASP A 258 -7.40 4.39 -7.99
CA ASP A 258 -8.16 3.94 -6.81
C ASP A 258 -9.50 4.68 -6.61
N ARG A 259 -9.97 5.38 -7.65
CA ARG A 259 -11.26 6.10 -7.67
C ARG A 259 -12.38 5.20 -8.16
N LEU A 260 -13.60 5.50 -7.69
CA LEU A 260 -14.80 4.81 -8.16
C LEU A 260 -15.28 5.47 -9.45
N CYS A 261 -15.18 4.78 -10.58
CA CYS A 261 -15.56 5.27 -11.90
C CYS A 261 -16.72 4.45 -12.48
N PHE A 262 -17.56 5.10 -13.29
CA PHE A 262 -18.65 4.42 -13.97
C PHE A 262 -18.05 3.56 -15.10
N ARG A 263 -18.43 2.28 -15.16
CA ARG A 263 -17.82 1.28 -16.06
C ARG A 263 -17.84 1.67 -17.55
N TRP A 264 -18.79 2.51 -17.95
CA TRP A 264 -18.99 2.94 -19.34
C TRP A 264 -18.28 4.25 -19.69
N ARG A 265 -17.44 4.77 -18.79
CA ARG A 265 -16.68 6.00 -19.03
C ARG A 265 -15.44 5.76 -19.89
N ASP A 266 -14.79 4.61 -19.75
CA ASP A 266 -13.59 4.26 -20.51
C ASP A 266 -13.89 4.01 -22.00
N SER A 267 -15.06 3.41 -22.29
CA SER A 267 -15.53 3.19 -23.66
C SER A 267 -15.81 4.48 -24.45
N ARG A 268 -15.92 5.64 -23.79
CA ARG A 268 -16.08 6.93 -24.47
C ARG A 268 -14.75 7.55 -24.90
N VAL A 269 -13.69 7.33 -24.12
CA VAL A 269 -12.36 7.88 -24.42
C VAL A 269 -11.73 7.14 -25.60
N GLU A 270 -11.93 5.82 -25.71
CA GLU A 270 -11.50 5.05 -26.88
C GLU A 270 -12.28 5.39 -28.16
N SER A 271 -13.57 5.71 -28.06
CA SER A 271 -14.37 6.12 -29.23
C SER A 271 -14.06 7.55 -29.70
N GLU A 272 -13.70 8.47 -28.79
CA GLU A 272 -13.30 9.84 -29.19
C GLU A 272 -11.88 9.88 -29.80
N ALA A 273 -11.03 8.89 -29.52
CA ALA A 273 -9.69 8.78 -30.11
C ALA A 273 -9.68 8.15 -31.53
N GLN A 274 -10.79 7.56 -31.97
CA GLN A 274 -10.92 6.96 -33.32
C GLN A 274 -11.66 7.85 -34.33
N ASP A 275 -12.30 8.93 -33.89
CA ASP A 275 -13.01 9.89 -34.74
C ASP A 275 -12.23 11.22 -34.93
N GLY A 276 -10.89 11.17 -34.84
CA GLY A 276 -9.97 12.29 -35.10
C GLY A 276 -9.36 12.25 -36.49
#